data_AF-A0A844RMD3-F1
#
_entry.id   AF-A0A844RMD3-F1
#
_cell.length_a   1.000
_cell.length_b   1.000
_cell.length_c   1.000
_cell.angle_alpha   90.00
_cell.angle_beta   90.00
_cell.angle_gamma   90.00
#
_symmetry.space_group_name_H-M   'P 1'
#
loop_
_entity.id
_entity.type
_entity.pdbx_description
1 polymer ?
#
loop_
_entity_poly.entity_id
_entity_poly.type
_entity_poly.pdbx_seq_one_letter_code
_entity_poly.pdbx_strand_id
1 'polypeptide(L)'
;MELQWPLILFTTLVAWSAGLFGTQALMAVFGVGKKAQVPAWVASAVLLAAGGIAVFFHLEHWERIFNGFGHLTSGITQELIAIVVLAVVAVAYLVLMRKSDDGASVPKWLAWLSVALSVVLVAVMAH
;
A
#
# COMPACT_ATOMS: atom_id res chain seq x y z
N MET A 1 -27.70 -11.06 -4.28
CA MET A 1 -26.30 -10.94 -3.81
C MET A 1 -26.30 -9.80 -2.80
N GLU A 2 -26.09 -10.09 -1.52
CA GLU A 2 -25.87 -9.02 -0.53
C GLU A 2 -24.57 -8.30 -0.86
N LEU A 3 -24.58 -6.96 -0.81
CA LEU A 3 -23.41 -6.17 -1.15
C LEU A 3 -22.41 -6.21 0.01
N GLN A 4 -21.21 -6.78 -0.21
CA GLN A 4 -20.17 -6.87 0.82
C GLN A 4 -19.45 -5.53 1.00
N TRP A 5 -20.14 -4.55 1.60
CA TRP A 5 -19.62 -3.20 1.83
C TRP A 5 -18.23 -3.14 2.46
N PRO A 6 -17.89 -3.96 3.48
CA PRO A 6 -16.55 -3.96 4.06
C PRO A 6 -15.45 -4.32 3.05
N LEU A 7 -15.71 -5.30 2.18
CA LEU A 7 -14.77 -5.73 1.14
C LEU A 7 -14.60 -4.67 0.05
N ILE A 8 -15.69 -4.01 -0.35
CA ILE A 8 -15.66 -2.91 -1.33
C ILE A 8 -14.84 -1.74 -0.79
N LEU A 9 -15.04 -1.38 0.48
CA LEU A 9 -14.26 -0.33 1.13
C LEU A 9 -12.78 -0.71 1.22
N PHE A 10 -12.48 -1.93 1.68
CA PHE A 10 -11.12 -2.44 1.76
C PHE A 10 -10.40 -2.34 0.40
N THR A 11 -10.97 -2.94 -0.64
CA THR A 11 -10.37 -2.97 -1.98
C THR A 11 -10.17 -1.57 -2.55
N THR A 12 -11.19 -0.70 -2.43
CA THR A 12 -11.12 0.68 -2.92
C THR A 12 -10.04 1.49 -2.21
N LEU A 13 -9.99 1.42 -0.87
CA LEU A 13 -9.05 2.21 -0.07
C LEU A 13 -7.61 1.73 -0.24
N VAL A 14 -7.38 0.42 -0.30
CA VAL A 14 -6.04 -0.15 -0.52
C VAL A 14 -5.55 0.15 -1.94
N ALA A 15 -6.40 0.02 -2.96
CA ALA A 15 -6.05 0.40 -4.33
C ALA A 15 -5.73 1.91 -4.45
N TRP A 16 -6.50 2.77 -3.78
CA TRP A 16 -6.23 4.21 -3.75
C TRP A 16 -4.91 4.53 -3.02
N SER A 17 -4.66 3.89 -1.88
CA SER A 17 -3.37 4.00 -1.18
C SER A 17 -2.21 3.64 -2.10
N ALA A 18 -2.29 2.48 -2.77
CA ALA A 18 -1.27 1.99 -3.68
C ALA A 18 -1.04 2.95 -4.87
N GLY A 19 -2.13 3.46 -5.46
CA GLY A 19 -2.08 4.42 -6.56
C GLY A 19 -1.45 5.76 -6.17
N LEU A 20 -1.82 6.30 -5.01
CA LEU A 20 -1.25 7.56 -4.51
C LEU A 20 0.24 7.39 -4.15
N PHE A 21 0.59 6.28 -3.49
CA PHE A 21 1.98 5.95 -3.14
C PHE A 21 2.85 5.67 -4.39
N GLY A 22 2.31 4.97 -5.38
CA GLY A 22 2.99 4.72 -6.64
C GLY A 22 3.22 6.01 -7.42
N THR A 23 2.22 6.90 -7.45
CA THR A 23 2.32 8.20 -8.14
C THR A 23 3.33 9.13 -7.48
N GLN A 24 3.36 9.23 -6.15
CA GLN A 24 4.39 10.04 -5.47
C GLN A 24 5.80 9.49 -5.71
N ALA A 25 5.96 8.16 -5.74
CA ALA A 25 7.25 7.54 -6.01
C ALA A 25 7.68 7.80 -7.45
N LEU A 26 6.76 7.75 -8.41
CA LEU A 26 7.02 8.12 -9.80
C LEU A 26 7.43 9.59 -9.95
N MET A 27 6.76 10.50 -9.23
CA MET A 27 7.16 11.91 -9.17
C MET A 27 8.58 12.06 -8.61
N ALA A 28 8.94 11.30 -7.57
CA ALA A 28 10.27 11.32 -6.98
C ALA A 28 11.34 10.79 -7.97
N VAL A 29 11.05 9.76 -8.77
CA VAL A 29 11.94 9.30 -9.86
C VAL A 29 12.29 10.45 -10.81
N PHE A 30 11.30 11.24 -11.20
CA PHE A 30 11.46 12.37 -12.11
C PHE A 30 11.94 13.66 -11.42
N GLY A 31 12.14 13.65 -10.10
CA GLY A 31 12.59 14.82 -9.35
C GLY A 31 11.54 15.93 -9.23
N VAL A 32 10.25 15.61 -9.42
CA VAL A 32 9.13 16.57 -9.37
C VAL A 32 8.27 16.36 -8.12
N GLY A 33 7.40 17.33 -7.83
CA GLY A 33 6.38 17.17 -6.79
C GLY A 33 6.90 17.13 -5.34
N LYS A 34 8.09 17.68 -5.05
CA LYS A 34 8.71 17.65 -3.71
C LYS A 34 7.76 18.07 -2.58
N LYS A 35 7.01 19.16 -2.76
CA LYS A 35 6.04 19.66 -1.77
C LYS A 35 4.90 18.68 -1.47
N ALA A 36 4.59 17.79 -2.41
CA ALA A 36 3.52 16.80 -2.29
C ALA A 36 3.99 15.48 -1.66
N GLN A 37 5.30 15.23 -1.54
CA GLN A 37 5.84 13.94 -1.09
C GLN A 37 5.35 13.56 0.31
N VAL A 38 5.54 14.44 1.30
CA VAL A 38 5.10 14.19 2.68
C VAL A 38 3.57 14.08 2.79
N PRO A 39 2.76 15.03 2.26
CA PRO A 39 1.31 14.89 2.29
C PRO A 39 0.79 13.62 1.60
N ALA A 40 1.33 13.27 0.44
CA ALA A 40 0.93 12.08 -0.30
C ALA A 40 1.28 10.80 0.48
N TRP A 41 2.44 10.75 1.13
CA TRP A 41 2.81 9.64 2.00
C TRP A 41 1.83 9.47 3.17
N VAL A 42 1.52 10.57 3.87
CA VAL A 42 0.58 10.55 5.00
C VAL A 42 -0.80 10.09 4.54
N ALA A 43 -1.32 10.64 3.44
CA ALA A 43 -2.60 10.24 2.89
C ALA A 43 -2.62 8.76 2.47
N SER A 44 -1.55 8.26 1.84
CA SER A 44 -1.44 6.85 1.48
C SER A 44 -1.45 5.95 2.73
N ALA A 45 -0.71 6.33 3.78
CA ALA A 45 -0.68 5.58 5.04
C ALA A 45 -2.06 5.56 5.72
N VAL A 46 -2.80 6.68 5.72
CA VAL A 46 -4.15 6.77 6.27
C VAL A 46 -5.13 5.88 5.47
N LEU A 47 -5.07 5.93 4.14
CA LEU A 47 -5.88 5.08 3.27
C LEU A 47 -5.60 3.59 3.51
N LEU A 48 -4.33 3.21 3.63
CA LEU A 48 -3.92 1.83 3.92
C LEU A 48 -4.44 1.36 5.28
N ALA A 49 -4.31 2.19 6.32
CA ALA A 49 -4.79 1.88 7.66
C ALA A 49 -6.33 1.76 7.69
N ALA A 50 -7.05 2.67 7.04
CA ALA A 50 -8.50 2.61 6.94
C ALA A 50 -8.97 1.37 6.17
N GLY A 51 -8.28 1.00 5.08
CA GLY A 51 -8.52 -0.26 4.37
C GLY A 51 -8.29 -1.47 5.30
N GLY A 52 -7.16 -1.51 6.00
CA GLY A 52 -6.88 -2.56 6.99
C GLY A 52 -7.92 -2.66 8.10
N ILE A 53 -8.53 -1.55 8.52
CA ILE A 53 -9.66 -1.56 9.47
C ILE A 53 -10.92 -2.16 8.80
N ALA A 54 -11.21 -1.77 7.55
CA ALA A 54 -12.39 -2.24 6.82
C ALA A 54 -12.41 -3.77 6.66
N VAL A 55 -11.25 -4.42 6.44
CA VAL A 55 -11.21 -5.89 6.29
C VAL A 55 -11.59 -6.63 7.57
N PHE A 56 -11.39 -6.07 8.77
CA PHE A 56 -11.86 -6.70 10.01
C PHE A 56 -13.38 -6.81 10.07
N PHE A 57 -14.11 -5.84 9.52
CA PHE A 57 -15.57 -5.91 9.41
C PHE A 57 -16.04 -6.90 8.33
N HIS A 58 -15.15 -7.35 7.45
CA HIS A 58 -15.44 -8.39 6.47
C HIS A 58 -15.25 -9.81 7.03
N LEU A 59 -14.24 -10.01 7.89
CA LEU A 59 -13.75 -11.35 8.20
C LEU A 59 -14.67 -12.17 9.13
N GLU A 60 -15.61 -11.53 9.83
CA GLU A 60 -16.51 -12.06 10.89
C GLU A 60 -15.80 -12.74 12.08
N HIS A 61 -14.72 -13.49 11.82
CA HIS A 61 -13.80 -14.14 12.74
C HIS A 61 -12.38 -13.73 12.33
N TRP A 62 -11.78 -12.81 13.08
CA TRP A 62 -10.45 -12.24 12.82
C TRP A 62 -9.32 -13.29 12.74
N GLU A 63 -9.51 -14.44 13.39
CA GLU A 63 -8.60 -15.58 13.38
C GLU A 63 -8.36 -16.17 11.97
N ARG A 64 -9.31 -15.98 11.04
CA ARG A 64 -9.21 -16.48 9.66
C ARG A 64 -8.07 -15.85 8.85
N ILE A 65 -7.56 -14.68 9.27
CA ILE A 65 -6.34 -14.09 8.69
C ILE A 65 -5.18 -15.08 8.80
N PHE A 66 -5.08 -15.83 9.90
CA PHE A 66 -3.99 -16.78 10.11
C PHE A 66 -4.13 -18.05 9.28
N ASN A 67 -5.35 -18.42 8.88
CA ASN A 67 -5.59 -19.57 8.01
C ASN A 67 -5.01 -19.36 6.60
N GLY A 68 -4.86 -18.10 6.17
CA GLY A 68 -4.18 -17.77 4.92
C GLY A 68 -2.72 -18.27 4.89
N PHE A 69 -2.00 -18.21 6.01
CA PHE A 69 -0.62 -18.70 6.09
C PHE A 69 -0.49 -20.21 5.86
N GLY A 70 -1.57 -20.99 5.95
CA GLY A 70 -1.60 -22.40 5.57
C GLY A 70 -1.55 -22.64 4.06
N HIS A 71 -1.86 -21.64 3.24
CA HIS A 71 -1.92 -21.72 1.78
C HIS A 71 -1.31 -20.47 1.12
N LEU A 72 0.03 -20.42 1.03
CA LEU A 72 0.78 -19.29 0.45
C LEU A 72 0.41 -18.98 -1.02
N THR A 73 -0.16 -19.94 -1.74
CA THR A 73 -0.63 -19.77 -3.13
C THR A 73 -2.05 -19.23 -3.23
N SER A 74 -2.76 -19.06 -2.10
CA SER A 74 -4.09 -18.46 -2.11
C SER A 74 -4.01 -16.96 -2.39
N GLY A 75 -4.96 -16.45 -3.18
CA GLY A 75 -4.99 -15.03 -3.56
C GLY A 75 -5.09 -14.07 -2.38
N ILE A 76 -5.88 -14.40 -1.34
CA ILE A 76 -5.98 -13.62 -0.09
C ILE A 76 -4.62 -13.52 0.61
N THR A 77 -3.84 -14.61 0.63
CA THR A 77 -2.52 -14.63 1.28
C THR A 77 -1.50 -13.85 0.47
N GLN A 78 -1.56 -13.95 -0.86
CA GLN A 78 -0.72 -13.16 -1.75
C GLN A 78 -1.01 -11.67 -1.61
N GLU A 79 -2.29 -11.28 -1.50
CA GLU A 79 -2.71 -9.90 -1.24
C GLU A 79 -2.17 -9.40 0.10
N LEU A 80 -2.35 -10.17 1.18
CA LEU A 80 -1.82 -9.81 2.49
C LEU A 80 -0.29 -9.64 2.46
N ILE A 81 0.44 -10.55 1.80
CA ILE A 81 1.89 -10.45 1.62
C ILE A 81 2.25 -9.19 0.85
N ALA A 82 1.58 -8.90 -0.26
CA ALA A 82 1.83 -7.70 -1.08
C ALA A 82 1.60 -6.41 -0.28
N ILE A 83 0.53 -6.35 0.51
CA ILE A 83 0.22 -5.22 1.41
C ILE A 83 1.34 -5.03 2.44
N VAL A 84 1.77 -6.11 3.10
CA VAL A 84 2.84 -6.05 4.12
C VAL A 84 4.16 -5.60 3.49
N VAL A 85 4.54 -6.15 2.34
CA VAL A 85 5.75 -5.76 1.62
C VAL A 85 5.69 -4.28 1.21
N LEU A 86 4.56 -3.82 0.69
CA LEU A 86 4.37 -2.40 0.35
C LEU A 86 4.48 -1.51 1.60
N ALA A 87 3.88 -1.91 2.72
CA ALA A 87 3.95 -1.17 3.98
C ALA A 87 5.40 -1.03 4.50
N VAL A 88 6.18 -2.11 4.46
CA VAL A 88 7.61 -2.09 4.83
C VAL A 88 8.39 -1.11 3.93
N VAL A 89 8.16 -1.18 2.63
CA VAL A 89 8.81 -0.25 1.68
C VAL A 89 8.35 1.18 1.88
N ALA A 90 7.08 1.43 2.19
CA ALA A 90 6.56 2.75 2.50
C ALA A 90 7.21 3.34 3.76
N VAL A 91 7.46 2.53 4.80
CA VAL A 91 8.21 2.96 5.98
C VAL A 91 9.66 3.28 5.63
N ALA A 92 10.34 2.42 4.87
CA ALA A 92 11.70 2.69 4.41
C ALA A 92 11.77 3.99 3.57
N TYR A 93 10.77 4.19 2.70
CA TYR A 93 10.60 5.41 1.90
C TYR A 93 10.51 6.65 2.79
N LEU A 94 9.64 6.62 3.82
CA LEU A 94 9.52 7.72 4.77
C LEU A 94 10.86 8.01 5.46
N VAL A 95 11.52 6.97 5.99
CA VAL A 95 12.78 7.12 6.72
C VAL A 95 13.84 7.77 5.85
N LEU A 96 14.04 7.30 4.62
CA LEU A 96 15.04 7.87 3.71
C LEU A 96 14.64 9.25 3.21
N MET A 97 13.36 9.48 2.95
CA MET A 97 12.83 10.80 2.60
C MET A 97 13.10 11.83 3.69
N ARG A 98 12.87 11.46 4.96
CA ARG A 98 13.11 12.36 6.10
C ARG A 98 14.58 12.57 6.42
N LYS A 99 15.47 11.70 5.94
CA LYS A 99 16.92 11.84 6.07
C LYS A 99 17.55 12.69 4.97
N SER A 100 16.83 13.01 3.88
CA SER A 100 17.39 13.85 2.81
C SER A 100 17.47 15.31 3.26
N ASP A 101 18.41 16.07 2.67
CA ASP A 101 18.63 17.49 3.02
C ASP A 101 17.37 18.35 2.80
N ASP A 102 16.56 17.99 1.81
CA ASP A 102 15.30 18.66 1.49
C ASP A 102 14.07 18.02 2.14
N GLY A 103 14.24 16.94 2.92
CA GLY A 103 13.19 16.19 3.61
C GLY A 103 12.12 15.60 2.69
N ALA A 104 12.37 15.52 1.38
CA ALA A 104 11.40 15.16 0.34
C ALA A 104 11.98 14.29 -0.78
N SER A 105 13.27 13.96 -0.73
CA SER A 105 13.95 13.17 -1.77
C SER A 105 14.27 11.78 -1.28
N VAL A 106 14.14 10.79 -2.17
CA VAL A 106 14.50 9.39 -1.90
C VAL A 106 15.50 8.87 -2.94
N PRO A 107 16.29 7.82 -2.62
CA PRO A 107 17.10 7.14 -3.61
C PRO A 107 16.27 6.62 -4.79
N LYS A 108 16.74 6.80 -6.03
CA LYS A 108 16.01 6.40 -7.24
C LYS A 108 15.63 4.92 -7.27
N TRP A 109 16.48 4.03 -6.75
CA TRP A 109 16.18 2.59 -6.70
C TRP A 109 14.97 2.31 -5.80
N LEU A 110 14.84 3.03 -4.69
CA LEU A 110 13.72 2.88 -3.76
C LEU A 110 12.44 3.45 -4.36
N ALA A 111 12.54 4.58 -5.07
CA ALA A 111 11.40 5.14 -5.80
C ALA A 111 10.88 4.16 -6.88
N TRP A 112 11.76 3.57 -7.68
CA TRP A 112 11.36 2.54 -8.65
C TRP A 112 10.79 1.28 -8.01
N LEU A 113 11.38 0.82 -6.90
CA LEU A 113 10.86 -0.30 -6.12
C LEU A 113 9.43 -0.02 -5.61
N SER A 114 9.19 1.18 -5.07
CA SER A 114 7.86 1.61 -4.63
C SER A 114 6.84 1.62 -5.78
N VAL A 115 7.22 2.13 -6.95
CA VAL A 115 6.36 2.11 -8.15
C VAL A 115 6.01 0.67 -8.53
N ALA A 116 7.01 -0.21 -8.62
CA ALA A 116 6.81 -1.60 -8.99
C ALA A 116 5.88 -2.33 -7.99
N LEU A 117 6.10 -2.15 -6.69
CA LEU A 117 5.27 -2.78 -5.66
C LEU A 117 3.84 -2.25 -5.64
N SER A 118 3.62 -0.95 -5.90
CA SER A 118 2.27 -0.40 -6.06
C SER A 118 1.53 -1.05 -7.23
N VAL A 119 2.19 -1.24 -8.37
CA VAL A 119 1.60 -1.92 -9.54
C VAL A 119 1.32 -3.39 -9.23
N VAL A 120 2.26 -4.09 -8.59
CA VAL A 120 2.09 -5.49 -8.20
C VAL A 120 0.91 -5.65 -7.24
N LEU A 121 0.77 -4.80 -6.22
CA LEU A 121 -0.35 -4.86 -5.30
C LEU A 121 -1.69 -4.72 -6.03
N VAL A 122 -1.84 -3.72 -6.89
CA VAL A 122 -3.09 -3.53 -7.66
C VAL A 122 -3.38 -4.73 -8.57
N ALA A 123 -2.35 -5.30 -9.22
CA ALA A 123 -2.51 -6.49 -10.04
C ALA A 123 -2.92 -7.72 -9.21
N VAL A 124 -2.32 -7.90 -8.03
CA VAL A 124 -2.67 -8.96 -7.09
C VAL A 124 -4.08 -8.78 -6.58
N MET A 125 -4.61 -7.57 -6.40
CA MET A 125 -5.99 -7.36 -5.94
C MET A 125 -7.07 -7.65 -7.01
N ALA A 126 -6.69 -7.93 -8.26
CA ALA A 126 -7.60 -8.05 -9.39
C ALA A 126 -8.01 -9.50 -9.77
N HIS A 127 -7.64 -10.51 -8.97
CA HIS A 127 -8.00 -11.92 -9.19
C HIS A 127 -9.38 -12.28 -8.62
#